data_AF-A0A7Y3LM03-F1
#
_entry.id   AF-A0A7Y3LM03-F1
#
_cell.length_a   1.000
_cell.length_b   1.000
_cell.length_c   1.000
_cell.angle_alpha   90.00
_cell.angle_beta   90.00
_cell.angle_gamma   90.00
#
_symmetry.space_group_name_H-M   'P 1'
#
loop_
_entity.id
_entity.type
_entity.pdbx_description
1 polymer ?
#
loop_
_entity_poly.entity_id
_entity_poly.type
_entity_poly.pdbx_seq_one_letter_code
_entity_poly.pdbx_strand_id
1 'polypeptide(L)'
;MSPNDILKLLWPWVLAIYIDKSKYLGSVRVRLIERVPVVKRENGSLTRKWSRRVVEHIGSARSDADLAILISQANDRLTELNRAGQLGLR
;
A
#
# COMPACT_ATOMS: atom_id res chain seq x y z
N MET A 1 24.48 -3.51 -3.86
CA MET A 1 23.02 -3.53 -4.14
C MET A 1 22.45 -4.77 -3.49
N SER A 2 21.50 -4.65 -2.58
CA SER A 2 20.89 -5.80 -1.89
C SER A 2 19.94 -6.54 -2.85
N PRO A 3 19.74 -7.87 -2.72
CA PRO A 3 18.69 -8.59 -3.44
C PRO A 3 17.30 -7.95 -3.28
N ASN A 4 17.06 -7.29 -2.15
CA ASN A 4 15.84 -6.54 -1.86
C ASN A 4 15.71 -5.25 -2.70
N ASP A 5 16.81 -4.71 -3.22
CA ASP A 5 16.81 -3.55 -4.13
C ASP A 5 16.48 -3.95 -5.57
N ILE A 6 16.82 -5.18 -5.98
CA ILE A 6 16.49 -5.75 -7.30
C ILE A 6 14.99 -6.11 -7.37
N LEU A 7 14.44 -6.68 -6.29
CA LEU A 7 12.99 -6.95 -6.21
C LEU A 7 12.15 -5.66 -6.29
N LYS A 8 12.65 -4.55 -5.71
CA LYS A 8 12.04 -3.21 -5.84
C LYS A 8 12.17 -2.59 -7.24
N LEU A 9 13.10 -3.09 -8.06
CA LEU A 9 13.31 -2.62 -9.44
C LEU A 9 12.42 -3.37 -10.44
N LEU A 10 12.08 -4.64 -10.15
CA LEU A 10 11.28 -5.51 -11.03
C LEU A 10 9.76 -5.37 -10.81
N TRP A 11 9.34 -4.91 -9.63
CA TRP A 11 7.94 -4.54 -9.39
C TRP A 11 7.79 -3.01 -9.39
N PRO A 12 7.16 -2.42 -10.43
CA PRO A 12 6.97 -0.98 -10.50
C PRO A 12 6.01 -0.46 -9.43
N TRP A 13 5.44 -1.32 -8.59
CA TRP A 13 4.53 -0.94 -7.53
C TRP A 13 4.53 -2.02 -6.44
N VAL A 14 4.47 -1.60 -5.17
CA VAL A 14 4.41 -2.51 -4.01
C VAL A 14 3.08 -2.32 -3.30
N LEU A 15 2.29 -3.38 -3.18
CA LEU A 15 1.09 -3.44 -2.34
C LEU A 15 1.47 -3.68 -0.89
N ALA A 16 0.84 -2.95 0.02
CA ALA A 16 1.03 -3.15 1.45
C ALA A 16 -0.24 -2.83 2.24
N ILE A 17 -0.40 -3.52 3.36
CA ILE A 17 -1.35 -3.13 4.40
C ILE A 17 -0.78 -1.90 5.11
N TYR A 18 -1.58 -0.85 5.19
CA TYR A 18 -1.27 0.38 5.88
C TYR A 18 -2.26 0.58 7.01
N ILE A 19 -1.70 0.74 8.21
CA ILE A 19 -2.43 0.88 9.45
C ILE A 19 -2.14 2.28 9.99
N ASP A 20 -3.18 3.10 10.16
CA ASP A 20 -3.04 4.46 10.70
C ASP A 20 -4.08 4.77 11.77
N LYS A 21 -3.66 5.54 12.78
CA LYS A 21 -4.56 6.01 13.82
C LYS A 21 -5.47 7.12 13.26
N SER A 22 -6.77 6.97 13.48
CA SER A 22 -7.75 8.02 13.21
C SER A 22 -7.60 9.13 14.26
N LYS A 23 -7.40 10.37 13.80
CA LYS A 23 -7.25 11.54 14.68
C LYS A 23 -8.51 11.87 15.50
N TYR A 24 -9.68 11.38 15.08
CA TYR A 24 -10.96 11.86 15.59
C TYR A 24 -11.80 10.80 16.31
N LEU A 25 -11.51 9.51 16.14
CA LEU A 25 -12.44 8.44 16.51
C LEU A 25 -11.87 7.38 17.45
N GLY A 26 -10.66 7.57 17.98
CA GLY A 26 -9.99 6.57 18.83
C GLY A 26 -9.84 5.20 18.14
N SER A 27 -9.93 5.17 16.81
CA SER A 27 -9.94 3.96 16.00
C SER A 27 -8.69 3.89 15.13
N VAL A 28 -8.34 2.70 14.69
CA VAL A 28 -7.26 2.45 13.75
C VAL A 28 -7.88 2.09 12.40
N ARG A 29 -7.44 2.73 11.32
CA ARG A 29 -7.88 2.41 9.96
C ARG A 29 -6.91 1.44 9.31
N VAL A 30 -7.46 0.42 8.67
CA VAL A 30 -6.72 -0.55 7.87
C VAL A 30 -7.03 -0.29 6.40
N ARG A 31 -5.98 -0.03 5.62
CA ARG A 31 -6.07 0.35 4.21
C ARG A 31 -5.07 -0.47 3.40
N LEU A 32 -5.43 -0.79 2.16
CA LEU A 32 -4.46 -1.25 1.17
C LEU A 32 -3.91 -0.05 0.43
N ILE A 33 -2.59 0.03 0.35
CA ILE A 33 -1.89 1.07 -0.39
C ILE A 33 -1.01 0.46 -1.46
N GLU A 34 -0.85 1.22 -2.53
CA GLU A 34 0.12 0.96 -3.57
C GLU A 34 1.25 2.00 -3.46
N ARG A 35 2.49 1.55 -3.43
CA ARG A 35 3.67 2.41 -3.53
C ARG A 35 4.16 2.42 -4.97
N VAL A 36 3.97 3.55 -5.65
CA VAL A 36 4.41 3.76 -7.03
C VAL A 36 5.60 4.73 -7.08
N PRO A 37 6.65 4.46 -7.88
CA PRO A 37 7.70 5.40 -8.17
C PRO A 37 7.17 6.45 -9.15
N VAL A 38 7.03 7.69 -8.69
CA VAL A 38 6.70 8.83 -9.54
C VAL A 38 8.01 9.46 -10.02
N VAL A 39 8.21 9.49 -11.33
CA VAL A 39 9.33 10.21 -11.95
C VAL A 39 8.82 11.61 -12.30
N LYS A 40 9.44 12.63 -11.74
CA LYS A 40 9.18 14.04 -12.07
C LYS A 40 10.41 14.65 -12.68
N ARG A 41 10.22 15.52 -13.67
CA ARG A 41 11.30 16.37 -14.19
C ARG A 41 11.22 17.70 -13.45
N GLU A 42 12.22 18.00 -12.64
CA GLU A 42 12.36 19.27 -11.92
C GLU A 42 13.67 19.93 -12.40
N ASN A 43 13.58 21.14 -12.97
CA ASN A 43 14.72 21.94 -13.45
C ASN A 43 15.72 21.17 -14.37
N GLY A 44 15.19 20.40 -15.33
CA GLY A 44 16.02 19.62 -16.26
C GLY A 44 16.56 18.29 -15.71
N SER A 45 16.43 18.03 -14.40
CA SER A 45 16.84 16.79 -13.75
C SER A 45 15.64 15.85 -13.50
N LEU A 46 15.86 14.54 -13.67
CA LEU A 46 14.88 13.50 -13.35
C LEU A 46 14.97 13.16 -11.86
N THR A 47 13.94 13.48 -11.10
CA THR A 47 13.82 13.11 -9.69
C THR A 47 12.79 12.00 -9.52
N ARG A 48 13.16 10.93 -8.80
CA ARG A 48 12.27 9.81 -8.49
C ARG A 48 11.77 9.95 -7.06
N LYS A 49 10.46 10.14 -6.88
CA LYS A 49 9.79 10.23 -5.57
C LYS A 49 8.81 9.05 -5.44
N TRP A 50 8.80 8.37 -4.29
CA TRP A 50 7.81 7.34 -4.03
C TRP A 50 6.50 7.98 -3.59
N SER A 51 5.42 7.72 -4.32
CA SER A 51 4.07 8.11 -3.93
C SER A 51 3.32 6.92 -3.36
N ARG A 52 2.40 7.19 -2.42
CA ARG A 52 1.47 6.20 -1.87
C ARG A 52 0.08 6.54 -2.38
N ARG A 53 -0.58 5.58 -3.03
CA ARG A 53 -1.98 5.68 -3.44
C ARG A 53 -2.80 4.72 -2.57
N VAL A 54 -3.91 5.19 -2.02
CA VAL A 54 -4.87 4.30 -1.36
C VAL A 54 -5.59 3.52 -2.46
N VAL A 55 -5.51 2.20 -2.39
CA VAL A 55 -6.21 1.30 -3.31
C VAL A 55 -7.60 1.00 -2.76
N GLU A 56 -7.66 0.64 -1.47
CA GLU A 56 -8.88 0.16 -0.86
C GLU A 56 -8.87 0.47 0.65
N HIS A 57 -10.04 0.76 1.22
CA HIS A 57 -10.23 0.86 2.65
C HIS A 57 -10.91 -0.41 3.14
N ILE A 58 -10.22 -1.17 4.00
CA ILE A 58 -10.71 -2.45 4.52
C ILE A 58 -11.64 -2.22 5.70
N GLY A 59 -11.29 -1.30 6.61
CA GLY A 59 -12.16 -0.95 7.72
C GLY A 59 -11.47 -0.16 8.81
N SER A 60 -12.20 0.03 9.91
CA SER A 60 -11.73 0.71 11.12
C SER A 60 -11.90 -0.18 12.34
N ALA A 61 -10.81 -0.48 13.05
CA ALA A 61 -10.78 -1.23 14.30
C ALA A 61 -10.86 -0.30 15.51
N ARG A 62 -11.57 -0.73 16.55
CA ARG A 62 -11.58 -0.08 17.87
C ARG A 62 -11.06 -1.00 18.98
N SER A 63 -10.77 -2.25 18.65
CA SER A 63 -10.15 -3.25 19.53
C SER A 63 -9.05 -4.02 18.79
N ASP A 64 -8.19 -4.71 19.53
CA ASP A 64 -7.15 -5.56 18.95
C ASP A 64 -7.75 -6.76 18.20
N ALA A 65 -8.90 -7.27 18.67
CA ALA A 65 -9.64 -8.34 18.01
C ALA A 65 -10.15 -7.88 16.63
N ASP A 66 -10.76 -6.70 16.54
CA ASP A 66 -11.18 -6.11 15.26
C ASP A 66 -9.99 -5.91 14.33
N LEU A 67 -8.86 -5.44 14.88
CA LEU A 67 -7.65 -5.19 14.11
C LEU A 67 -7.12 -6.47 13.47
N ALA A 68 -7.07 -7.58 14.23
CA ALA A 68 -6.64 -8.87 13.72
C ALA A 68 -7.52 -9.37 12.56
N ILE A 69 -8.86 -9.23 12.70
CA ILE A 69 -9.81 -9.59 11.63
C ILE A 69 -9.56 -8.75 10.38
N LEU A 70 -9.44 -7.43 10.53
CA LEU A 70 -9.20 -6.53 9.40
C LEU A 70 -7.84 -6.79 8.72
N ILE A 71 -6.80 -7.16 9.48
CA ILE A 71 -5.50 -7.54 8.90
C ILE A 71 -5.63 -8.83 8.09
N SER A 72 -6.36 -9.84 8.59
CA SER A 72 -6.61 -11.08 7.84
C SER A 72 -7.33 -10.80 6.53
N GLN A 73 -8.43 -10.04 6.59
CA GLN A 73 -9.19 -9.63 5.40
C GLN A 73 -8.33 -8.83 4.40
N ALA A 74 -7.46 -7.95 4.90
CA ALA A 74 -6.55 -7.19 4.06
C ALA A 74 -5.52 -8.09 3.36
N ASN A 75 -5.04 -9.15 4.01
CA ASN A 75 -4.13 -10.14 3.40
C ASN A 75 -4.83 -10.98 2.33
N ASP A 76 -6.05 -11.42 2.58
CA ASP A 76 -6.86 -12.15 1.60
C ASP A 76 -7.05 -11.29 0.36
N ARG A 77 -7.45 -10.03 0.57
CA ARG A 77 -7.64 -9.06 -0.51
C ARG A 77 -6.36 -8.73 -1.27
N LEU A 78 -5.24 -8.60 -0.57
CA LEU A 78 -3.93 -8.39 -1.20
C LEU A 78 -3.53 -9.59 -2.09
N THR A 79 -3.82 -10.81 -1.64
CA THR A 79 -3.59 -12.04 -2.41
C THR A 79 -4.47 -12.10 -3.66
N GLU A 80 -5.75 -11.73 -3.54
CA GLU A 80 -6.66 -11.65 -4.68
C GLU A 80 -6.21 -10.63 -5.72
N LEU A 81 -5.86 -9.42 -5.28
CA LEU A 81 -5.37 -8.36 -6.17
C LEU A 81 -4.11 -8.82 -6.92
N ASN A 82 -3.17 -9.46 -6.21
CA ASN A 82 -1.96 -10.01 -6.81
C ASN A 82 -2.26 -11.09 -7.86
N ARG A 83 -3.20 -12.00 -7.57
CA ARG A 83 -3.62 -13.06 -8.53
C ARG A 83 -4.33 -12.50 -9.74
N ALA A 84 -5.15 -11.47 -9.57
CA ALA A 84 -5.95 -10.89 -10.64
C ALA A 84 -5.13 -10.03 -11.61
N GLY A 85 -3.86 -9.74 -11.32
CA GLY A 85 -3.02 -8.88 -12.17
C GLY A 85 -3.57 -7.46 -12.35
N GLN A 86 -4.53 -7.02 -11.51
CA GLN A 86 -5.31 -5.78 -11.66
C GLN A 86 -4.53 -4.50 -11.31
N LEU A 87 -3.21 -4.55 -11.34
CA LEU A 87 -2.38 -3.62 -10.63
C LEU A 87 -1.39 -2.94 -11.58
N GLY A 88 -1.32 -1.62 -11.50
CA GLY A 88 -0.63 -0.78 -12.48
C GLY A 88 -1.40 -0.50 -13.79
N LEU A 89 -2.69 -0.88 -13.92
CA LEU A 89 -3.51 -0.66 -15.12
C LEU A 89 -4.66 0.37 -14.95
N ARG A 90 -4.65 1.17 -13.88
CA ARG A 90 -5.56 2.30 -13.66
C ARG A 90 -4.81 3.59 -13.39
#